data_AF-A0A7I9WQA3-F1
#
_entry.id   AF-A0A7I9WQA3-F1
#
_cell.length_a   1.000
_cell.length_b   1.000
_cell.length_c   1.000
_cell.angle_alpha   90.00
_cell.angle_beta   90.00
_cell.angle_gamma   90.00
#
_symmetry.space_group_name_H-M   'P 1'
#
loop_
_entity.id
_entity.type
_entity.pdbx_description
1 polymer ?
#
loop_
_entity_poly.entity_id
_entity_poly.type
_entity_poly.pdbx_seq_one_letter_code
_entity_poly.pdbx_strand_id
1 'polypeptide(L)'
;MTITVELGGQVIASTQRAWRVLETSHPPTYYLPRESFGEGVLVPTSGSSWCEWKGQASYFDLESPLITAERAAWSYPRPTAGFEEIANAVAVMAAAVDRCIVNGETVRPQPGGFYGGWITSTVAGPFKGVPGSMGW
;
A
#
# COMPACT_ATOMS: atom_id res chain seq x y z
N MET A 1 -4.32 10.06 12.47
CA MET A 1 -3.82 10.28 11.10
C MET A 1 -4.95 9.94 10.15
N THR A 2 -5.23 10.76 9.15
CA THR A 2 -6.23 10.43 8.12
C THR A 2 -5.54 9.85 6.89
N ILE A 3 -6.10 8.80 6.31
CA ILE A 3 -5.70 8.27 5.00
C ILE A 3 -6.91 8.24 4.08
N THR A 4 -6.71 8.62 2.82
CA THR A 4 -7.68 8.46 1.74
C THR A 4 -6.98 7.87 0.52
N VAL A 5 -7.66 6.95 -0.18
CA VAL A 5 -7.20 6.35 -1.44
C VAL A 5 -8.27 6.60 -2.50
N GLU A 6 -7.84 7.12 -3.65
CA GLU A 6 -8.70 7.44 -4.79
C GLU A 6 -8.33 6.62 -6.02
N LEU A 7 -9.35 6.11 -6.72
CA LEU A 7 -9.23 5.36 -7.96
C LEU A 7 -10.45 5.65 -8.85
N GLY A 8 -10.22 5.93 -10.13
CA GLY A 8 -11.30 6.29 -11.07
C GLY A 8 -12.01 7.58 -10.66
N GLY A 9 -11.31 8.52 -10.02
CA GLY A 9 -11.88 9.77 -9.50
C GLY A 9 -12.79 9.60 -8.28
N GLN A 10 -12.83 8.41 -7.65
CA GLN A 10 -13.64 8.14 -6.47
C GLN A 10 -12.78 7.74 -5.28
N VAL A 11 -13.23 8.09 -4.07
CA VAL A 11 -12.63 7.60 -2.82
C VAL A 11 -13.03 6.13 -2.64
N ILE A 12 -12.07 5.23 -2.80
CA ILE A 12 -12.27 3.78 -2.63
C ILE A 12 -11.93 3.29 -1.22
N ALA A 13 -11.15 4.05 -0.46
CA ALA A 13 -10.88 3.79 0.95
C ALA A 13 -10.65 5.08 1.74
N SER A 14 -11.11 5.11 2.99
CA SER A 14 -10.86 6.22 3.91
C SER A 14 -10.81 5.73 5.36
N THR A 15 -9.82 6.18 6.13
CA THR A 15 -9.67 5.77 7.53
C THR A 15 -8.93 6.78 8.38
N GLN A 16 -9.18 6.71 9.69
CA GLN A 16 -8.39 7.39 10.72
C GLN A 16 -7.47 6.44 11.51
N ARG A 17 -7.53 5.14 11.20
CA ARG A 17 -6.75 4.07 11.81
C ARG A 17 -5.96 3.36 10.72
N ALA A 18 -4.64 3.35 10.85
CA ALA A 18 -3.75 2.65 9.93
C ALA A 18 -2.43 2.34 10.66
N TRP A 19 -1.74 1.31 10.18
CA TRP A 19 -0.38 1.01 10.62
C TRP A 19 0.60 1.59 9.61
N ARG A 20 1.63 2.26 10.11
CA ARG A 20 2.74 2.77 9.32
C ARG A 20 3.95 1.87 9.55
N VAL A 21 4.24 1.00 8.60
CA VAL A 21 5.37 0.07 8.67
C VAL A 21 6.61 0.75 8.11
N LEU A 22 7.65 0.84 8.93
CA LEU A 22 8.94 1.42 8.57
C LEU A 22 9.90 0.31 8.15
N GLU A 23 10.53 0.49 6.98
CA GLU A 23 11.48 -0.47 6.42
C GLU A 23 12.80 0.24 6.12
N THR A 24 13.92 -0.48 6.18
CA THR A 24 15.26 0.12 6.23
C THR A 24 15.56 1.09 5.08
N SER A 25 15.32 0.68 3.82
CA SER A 25 15.67 1.45 2.61
C SER A 25 14.45 1.94 1.80
N HIS A 26 13.25 1.81 2.35
CA HIS A 26 11.99 2.16 1.69
C HIS A 26 11.26 3.25 2.48
N PRO A 27 10.53 4.16 1.81
CA PRO A 27 9.51 4.96 2.47
C PRO A 27 8.52 4.06 3.22
N PRO A 28 7.79 4.61 4.21
CA PRO A 28 6.80 3.84 4.93
C PRO A 28 5.75 3.22 4.00
N THR A 29 5.37 1.98 4.29
CA THR A 29 4.16 1.38 3.72
C THR A 29 3.01 1.55 4.72
N TYR A 30 1.86 1.99 4.24
CA TYR A 30 0.66 2.14 5.06
C TYR A 30 -0.27 0.95 4.88
N TYR A 31 -0.67 0.36 6.00
CA TYR A 31 -1.65 -0.73 6.06
C TYR A 31 -2.95 -0.19 6.65
N LEU A 32 -4.03 -0.34 5.91
CA LEU A 32 -5.36 0.10 6.29
C LEU A 32 -6.18 -1.11 6.75
N PRO A 33 -7.04 -0.97 7.78
CA PRO A 33 -8.02 -1.99 8.11
C PRO A 33 -8.89 -2.31 6.90
N ARG A 34 -9.20 -3.59 6.68
CA ARG A 34 -9.95 -4.03 5.49
C ARG A 34 -11.33 -3.35 5.38
N GLU A 35 -11.96 -3.07 6.52
CA GLU A 35 -13.24 -2.36 6.61
C GLU A 35 -13.18 -0.88 6.18
N SER A 36 -11.98 -0.35 5.94
CA SER A 36 -11.79 1.02 5.44
C SER A 36 -12.07 1.15 3.93
N PHE A 37 -12.15 0.02 3.22
CA PHE A 37 -12.41 -0.03 1.79
C PHE A 37 -13.92 -0.18 1.55
N GLY A 38 -14.42 0.50 0.52
CA GLY A 38 -15.82 0.36 0.10
C GLY A 38 -16.19 -1.09 -0.23
N GLU A 39 -17.48 -1.41 -0.16
CA GLU A 39 -17.99 -2.71 -0.60
C GLU A 39 -17.64 -2.96 -2.07
N GLY A 40 -17.16 -4.16 -2.39
CA GLY A 40 -16.74 -4.53 -3.74
C GLY A 40 -15.38 -3.99 -4.19
N VAL A 41 -14.77 -3.04 -3.48
CA VAL A 41 -13.48 -2.45 -3.88
C VAL A 41 -12.34 -3.48 -3.87
N LEU A 42 -12.30 -4.36 -2.86
CA LEU A 42 -11.24 -5.35 -2.71
C LEU A 42 -11.66 -6.68 -3.34
N VAL A 43 -11.19 -6.94 -4.56
CA VAL A 43 -11.46 -8.19 -5.27
C VAL A 43 -10.25 -9.12 -5.16
N PRO A 44 -10.36 -10.29 -4.49
CA PRO A 44 -9.25 -11.24 -4.41
C PRO A 44 -8.82 -11.69 -5.80
N THR A 45 -7.52 -11.64 -6.07
CA THR A 45 -6.96 -12.02 -7.37
C THR A 45 -5.87 -13.07 -7.22
N SER A 46 -5.52 -13.71 -8.34
CA SER A 46 -4.50 -14.76 -8.33
C SER A 46 -3.11 -14.19 -8.05
N GLY A 47 -2.25 -15.03 -7.49
CA GLY A 47 -0.85 -14.73 -7.22
C GLY A 47 -0.56 -14.33 -5.77
N SER A 48 0.72 -14.47 -5.42
CA SER A 48 1.25 -14.14 -4.10
C SER A 48 2.71 -13.72 -4.24
N SER A 49 3.25 -13.07 -3.22
CA SER A 49 4.69 -12.89 -3.06
C SER A 49 5.12 -13.36 -1.68
N TRP A 50 6.40 -13.66 -1.55
CA TRP A 50 7.00 -13.99 -0.26
C TRP A 50 7.87 -12.83 0.19
N CYS A 51 7.58 -12.29 1.37
CA CYS A 51 8.48 -11.39 2.07
C CYS A 51 9.21 -12.20 3.14
N GLU A 52 10.54 -12.18 3.10
CA GLU A 52 11.39 -12.89 4.07
C GLU A 52 11.11 -12.46 5.53
N TRP A 53 10.61 -11.25 5.73
CA TRP A 53 10.28 -10.70 7.04
C TRP A 53 8.84 -10.94 7.45
N LYS A 54 7.89 -10.79 6.52
CA LYS A 54 6.44 -10.69 6.83
C LYS A 54 5.64 -11.93 6.42
N GLY A 55 6.22 -12.86 5.67
CA GLY A 55 5.58 -14.08 5.20
C GLY A 55 4.89 -13.93 3.83
N GLN A 56 3.85 -14.74 3.61
CA GLN A 56 3.16 -14.79 2.31
C GLN A 56 2.12 -13.68 2.18
N ALA A 57 2.27 -12.85 1.15
CA ALA A 57 1.31 -11.83 0.78
C ALA A 57 0.29 -12.39 -0.23
N SER A 58 -0.98 -12.00 -0.08
CA SER A 58 -2.05 -12.23 -1.05
C SER A 58 -2.43 -10.91 -1.72
N TYR A 59 -2.79 -10.95 -3.00
CA TYR A 59 -3.13 -9.76 -3.78
C TYR A 59 -4.63 -9.53 -3.92
N PHE A 60 -4.97 -8.26 -4.11
CA PHE A 60 -6.31 -7.81 -4.52
C PHE A 60 -6.17 -6.91 -5.74
N ASP A 61 -7.14 -7.03 -6.65
CA ASP A 61 -7.46 -5.96 -7.58
C ASP A 61 -8.24 -4.89 -6.79
N LEU A 62 -8.01 -3.63 -7.14
CA LEU A 62 -8.79 -2.51 -6.61
C LEU A 62 -9.80 -2.08 -7.66
N GLU A 63 -11.08 -2.17 -7.32
CA GLU A 63 -12.16 -1.80 -8.23
C GLU A 63 -12.80 -0.47 -7.84
N SER A 64 -13.11 0.31 -8.86
CA SER A 64 -14.00 1.45 -8.83
C SER A 64 -15.06 1.26 -9.92
N PRO A 65 -16.16 2.03 -9.95
CA PRO A 65 -17.14 1.95 -11.02
C PRO A 65 -16.60 2.22 -12.43
N LEU A 66 -15.44 2.89 -12.55
CA LEU A 66 -14.88 3.31 -13.84
C LEU A 66 -13.66 2.50 -14.27
N ILE A 67 -12.83 2.08 -13.31
CA ILE A 67 -11.55 1.41 -13.59
C ILE A 67 -11.24 0.33 -12.55
N THR A 68 -10.49 -0.66 -12.99
CA THR A 68 -9.87 -1.69 -12.15
C THR A 68 -8.35 -1.49 -12.18
N ALA A 69 -7.74 -1.43 -11.00
CA ALA A 69 -6.29 -1.47 -10.85
C ALA A 69 -5.87 -2.88 -10.42
N GLU A 70 -5.32 -3.63 -11.38
CA GLU A 70 -4.93 -5.03 -11.19
C GLU A 70 -3.77 -5.17 -10.19
N ARG A 71 -3.91 -6.09 -9.24
CA ARG A 71 -2.92 -6.43 -8.20
C ARG A 71 -2.36 -5.21 -7.47
N ALA A 72 -3.18 -4.17 -7.36
CA ALA A 72 -2.80 -2.88 -6.81
C ALA A 72 -2.84 -2.83 -5.28
N ALA A 73 -3.28 -3.90 -4.62
CA ALA A 73 -3.25 -4.02 -3.17
C ALA A 73 -2.79 -5.41 -2.72
N TRP A 74 -2.26 -5.48 -1.50
CA TRP A 74 -1.86 -6.74 -0.88
C TRP A 74 -2.15 -6.76 0.61
N SER A 75 -2.24 -7.97 1.17
CA SER A 75 -2.35 -8.20 2.60
C SER A 75 -1.48 -9.39 3.01
N TYR A 76 -1.14 -9.45 4.30
CA TYR A 76 -0.57 -10.63 4.94
C TYR A 76 -1.66 -11.30 5.80
N PRO A 77 -2.30 -12.38 5.34
CA PRO A 77 -3.36 -13.04 6.12
C PRO A 77 -2.83 -13.78 7.35
N ARG A 78 -1.60 -14.27 7.25
CA ARG A 78 -0.86 -14.97 8.32
C ARG A 78 0.57 -14.43 8.36
N PRO A 79 0.76 -13.21 8.90
CA PRO A 79 2.09 -12.65 9.01
C PRO A 79 2.93 -13.47 9.98
N THR A 80 4.25 -13.36 9.83
CA THR A 80 5.24 -13.91 10.78
C THR A 80 5.18 -13.21 12.14
N ALA A 81 5.83 -13.81 13.13
CA ALA A 81 5.88 -13.26 14.48
C ALA A 81 6.50 -11.85 14.50
N GLY A 82 5.87 -10.93 15.24
CA GLY A 82 6.23 -9.50 15.30
C GLY A 82 5.47 -8.62 14.29
N PHE A 83 4.70 -9.21 13.36
CA PHE A 83 3.88 -8.49 12.38
C PHE A 83 2.38 -8.82 12.52
N GLU A 84 1.95 -9.39 13.64
CA GLU A 84 0.57 -9.83 13.88
C GLU A 84 -0.43 -8.66 13.84
N GLU A 85 0.00 -7.46 14.22
CA GLU A 85 -0.88 -6.27 14.22
C GLU A 85 -1.38 -5.89 12.82
N ILE A 86 -0.65 -6.24 11.76
CA ILE A 86 -1.05 -5.97 10.38
C ILE A 86 -1.75 -7.16 9.72
N ALA A 87 -2.10 -8.20 10.48
CA ALA A 87 -2.80 -9.37 9.95
C ALA A 87 -4.12 -8.95 9.28
N ASN A 88 -4.27 -9.33 8.01
CA ASN A 88 -5.42 -8.98 7.16
C ASN A 88 -5.58 -7.47 6.86
N ALA A 89 -4.68 -6.61 7.33
CA ALA A 89 -4.64 -5.21 6.91
C ALA A 89 -4.14 -5.12 5.47
N VAL A 90 -4.60 -4.12 4.73
CA VAL A 90 -4.39 -3.99 3.29
C VAL A 90 -3.47 -2.79 3.01
N ALA A 91 -2.39 -3.04 2.29
CA ALA A 91 -1.55 -2.00 1.73
C ALA A 91 -1.87 -1.79 0.24
N VAL A 92 -1.66 -0.57 -0.25
CA VAL A 92 -1.99 -0.16 -1.62
C VAL A 92 -0.72 0.34 -2.33
N MET A 93 -0.56 -0.08 -3.57
CA MET A 93 0.48 0.36 -4.48
C MET A 93 0.14 1.80 -4.93
N ALA A 94 0.80 2.80 -4.34
CA ALA A 94 0.51 4.21 -4.62
C ALA A 94 0.69 4.58 -6.11
N ALA A 95 1.53 3.85 -6.84
CA ALA A 95 1.74 4.06 -8.27
C ALA A 95 0.61 3.51 -9.16
N ALA A 96 -0.29 2.69 -8.61
CA ALA A 96 -1.35 1.99 -9.34
C ALA A 96 -2.76 2.60 -9.13
N VAL A 97 -2.85 3.69 -8.37
CA VAL A 97 -4.10 4.39 -8.06
C VAL A 97 -3.95 5.89 -8.39
N ASP A 98 -5.06 6.63 -8.42
CA ASP A 98 -5.01 8.05 -8.79
C ASP A 98 -4.26 8.86 -7.74
N ARG A 99 -4.64 8.70 -6.47
CA ARG A 99 -4.06 9.42 -5.33
C ARG A 99 -4.14 8.60 -4.06
N CYS A 100 -3.04 8.61 -3.31
CA CYS A 100 -3.04 8.31 -1.88
C CYS A 100 -2.81 9.62 -1.12
N ILE A 101 -3.54 9.86 -0.04
CA ILE A 101 -3.48 11.10 0.74
C ILE A 101 -3.28 10.74 2.20
N VAL A 102 -2.28 11.34 2.86
CA VAL A 102 -2.00 11.17 4.29
C VAL A 102 -2.08 12.53 4.98
N ASN A 103 -2.99 12.70 5.95
CA ASN A 103 -3.22 13.97 6.65
C ASN A 103 -3.42 15.18 5.70
N GLY A 104 -4.10 14.96 4.56
CA GLY A 104 -4.31 16.00 3.56
C GLY A 104 -3.16 16.23 2.58
N GLU A 105 -2.04 15.51 2.73
CA GLU A 105 -0.90 15.57 1.80
C GLU A 105 -0.96 14.43 0.78
N THR A 106 -0.89 14.76 -0.52
CA THR A 106 -0.79 13.77 -1.59
C THR A 106 0.56 13.07 -1.55
N VAL A 107 0.52 11.74 -1.49
CA VAL A 107 1.67 10.84 -1.51
C VAL A 107 2.31 10.83 -2.89
N ARG A 108 3.64 10.86 -2.91
CA ARG A 108 4.42 10.46 -4.08
C ARG A 108 4.76 8.97 -3.98
N PRO A 109 4.55 8.17 -5.03
CA PRO A 109 4.90 6.75 -4.99
C PRO A 109 6.41 6.57 -4.90
N GLN A 110 6.84 5.50 -4.21
CA GLN A 110 8.24 5.08 -4.27
C GLN A 110 8.65 4.80 -5.73
N PRO A 111 9.78 5.34 -6.19
CA PRO A 111 10.29 5.08 -7.53
C PRO A 111 10.53 3.58 -7.79
N GLY A 112 10.54 3.19 -9.07
CA GLY A 112 10.79 1.81 -9.50
C GLY A 112 9.52 1.04 -9.90
N GLY A 113 8.34 1.42 -9.40
CA GLY A 113 7.06 0.88 -9.86
C GLY A 113 6.69 -0.52 -9.34
N PHE A 114 7.50 -1.10 -8.45
CA PHE A 114 7.22 -2.38 -7.81
C PHE A 114 7.23 -2.32 -6.27
N TYR A 115 7.55 -1.16 -5.70
CA TYR A 115 7.60 -0.96 -4.27
C TYR A 115 6.38 -0.22 -3.74
N GLY A 116 5.88 -0.68 -2.59
CA GLY A 116 4.72 -0.15 -1.91
C GLY A 116 4.91 1.14 -1.10
N GLY A 117 6.10 1.73 -1.10
CA GLY A 117 6.43 2.86 -0.24
C GLY A 117 5.69 4.14 -0.60
N TRP A 118 5.22 4.86 0.42
CA TRP A 118 4.51 6.14 0.31
C TRP A 118 5.40 7.28 0.80
N ILE A 119 5.72 8.22 -0.07
CA ILE A 119 6.56 9.39 0.24
C ILE A 119 5.67 10.61 0.51
N THR A 120 5.76 11.15 1.72
CA THR A 120 5.26 12.48 2.08
C THR A 120 6.43 13.42 2.37
N SER A 121 6.17 14.71 2.54
CA SER A 121 7.13 15.78 2.81
C SER A 121 7.99 15.53 4.06
N THR A 122 7.46 14.76 5.01
CA THR A 122 8.13 14.38 6.25
C THR A 122 9.04 13.16 6.12
N VAL A 123 9.03 12.46 4.98
CA VAL A 123 9.86 11.27 4.74
C VAL A 123 11.10 11.68 3.95
N ALA A 124 12.26 11.59 4.59
CA ALA A 124 13.55 11.90 3.96
C ALA A 124 14.13 10.65 3.28
N GLY A 125 14.61 10.83 2.05
CA GLY A 125 15.36 9.82 1.30
C GLY A 125 16.87 9.89 1.56
N PRO A 126 17.68 9.21 0.72
CA PRO A 126 17.30 8.62 -0.55
C PRO A 126 16.55 7.28 -0.40
N PHE A 127 15.79 6.87 -1.42
CA PHE A 127 14.95 5.66 -1.39
C PHE A 127 15.33 4.70 -2.50
N LYS A 128 15.20 3.40 -2.23
CA LYS A 128 15.35 2.36 -3.25
C LYS A 128 14.40 2.60 -4.42
N GLY A 129 14.87 2.34 -5.64
CA GLY A 129 14.14 2.54 -6.90
C GLY A 129 14.50 3.81 -7.68
N VAL A 130 15.28 4.73 -7.11
CA VAL A 130 15.89 5.84 -7.88
C VAL A 130 17.07 5.33 -8.75
N PRO A 131 17.53 6.06 -9.78
CA PRO A 131 18.68 5.65 -10.58
C PRO A 131 19.93 5.40 -9.72
N GLY A 132 20.67 4.32 -10.01
CA GLY A 132 21.89 3.93 -9.27
C GLY A 132 21.64 3.21 -7.94
N SER A 133 20.38 2.92 -7.63
CA SER A 133 19.94 2.40 -6.32
C SER A 133 19.56 0.90 -6.38
N MET A 134 20.08 0.18 -7.36
CA MET A 134 19.85 -1.26 -7.48
C MET A 134 20.96 -2.00 -6.72
N GLY A 135 20.73 -2.37 -5.45
CA GLY A 135 21.67 -3.24 -4.70
C GLY A 135 21.75 -3.03 -3.18
N TRP A 136 21.36 -1.86 -2.68
CA TRP A 136 21.10 -1.55 -1.27
C TRP A 136 19.69 -1.94 -0.79
#